data_AF-A0A7M5XET2-F1
#
_entry.id   AF-A0A7M5XET2-F1
#
_cell.length_a   1.000
_cell.length_b   1.000
_cell.length_c   1.000
_cell.angle_alpha   90.00
_cell.angle_beta   90.00
_cell.angle_gamma   90.00
#
_symmetry.space_group_name_H-M   'P 1'
#
loop_
_entity.id
_entity.type
_entity.pdbx_description
1 polymer ?
#
loop_
_entity_poly.entity_id
_entity_poly.type
_entity_poly.pdbx_seq_one_letter_code
_entity_poly.pdbx_strand_id
1 'polypeptide(L)'
;MAFENYDSFDLLLKIGHQGLPPKFENKNEFLKMVYHKEFWEPRMEAIRQLQQGINIRGLFPIIKENLDEFSKYFTYNKKLDYFYFVEQLKPQFAPEGSNKYMKEDTVYKFFCDYIQNINFSENCTHSLSDVCQFITGSMNIPPMGFQPKIIVSVEHVRLCFKVARSRQ
;
A
#
# COMPACT_ATOMS: atom_id res chain seq x y z
N MET A 1 12.23 29.24 -7.43
CA MET A 1 12.33 27.87 -7.95
C MET A 1 11.15 27.71 -8.89
N ALA A 2 11.41 27.80 -10.20
CA ALA A 2 10.39 27.82 -11.24
C ALA A 2 9.73 26.43 -11.31
N PHE A 3 8.42 26.37 -11.07
CA PHE A 3 7.65 25.19 -11.45
C PHE A 3 7.61 25.19 -12.97
N GLU A 4 8.37 24.29 -13.59
CA GLU A 4 8.30 24.03 -15.02
C GLU A 4 6.83 23.76 -15.39
N ASN A 5 6.31 24.54 -16.34
CA ASN A 5 5.03 24.33 -16.99
C ASN A 5 5.05 22.95 -17.66
N TYR A 6 4.67 21.91 -16.92
CA TYR A 6 4.17 20.70 -17.56
C TYR A 6 2.86 21.07 -18.23
N ASP A 7 2.92 21.22 -19.55
CA ASP A 7 1.74 21.52 -20.35
C ASP A 7 0.73 20.41 -20.09
N SER A 8 -0.47 20.78 -19.63
CA SER A 8 -1.53 19.82 -19.28
C SER A 8 -1.85 18.91 -20.49
N PHE A 9 -1.50 19.39 -21.68
CA PHE A 9 -1.53 18.70 -22.95
C PHE A 9 -0.65 17.45 -23.02
N ASP A 10 0.57 17.46 -22.48
CA ASP A 10 1.46 16.29 -22.48
C ASP A 10 0.90 15.16 -21.61
N LEU A 11 0.21 15.51 -20.51
CA LEU A 11 -0.49 14.55 -19.67
C LEU A 11 -1.70 13.97 -20.42
N LEU A 12 -2.47 14.82 -21.10
CA LEU A 12 -3.65 14.43 -21.89
C LEU A 12 -3.31 13.49 -23.05
N LEU A 13 -2.19 13.75 -23.73
CA LEU A 13 -1.68 12.87 -24.79
C LEU A 13 -1.18 11.53 -24.24
N LYS A 14 -0.51 11.53 -23.07
CA LYS A 14 -0.05 10.29 -22.41
C LYS A 14 -1.19 9.39 -21.95
N ILE A 15 -2.33 9.95 -21.56
CA ILE A 15 -3.56 9.21 -21.20
C ILE A 15 -4.44 8.82 -22.41
N GLY A 16 -3.88 8.90 -23.62
CA GLY A 16 -4.56 8.45 -24.85
C GLY A 16 -5.73 9.32 -25.28
N HIS A 17 -5.79 10.59 -24.86
CA HIS A 17 -6.86 11.48 -25.30
C HIS A 17 -6.65 11.88 -26.76
N GLN A 18 -7.45 11.32 -27.68
CA GLN A 18 -7.36 11.57 -29.13
C GLN A 18 -8.20 12.76 -29.64
N GLY A 19 -8.45 13.78 -28.82
CA GLY A 19 -9.33 14.91 -29.16
C GLY A 19 -8.76 16.27 -28.76
N LEU A 20 -9.38 17.35 -29.25
CA LEU A 20 -9.08 18.71 -28.80
C LEU A 20 -9.25 18.77 -27.27
N PRO A 21 -8.27 19.32 -26.52
CA PRO A 21 -8.37 19.40 -25.07
C PRO A 21 -9.61 20.22 -24.70
N PRO A 22 -10.50 19.71 -23.83
CA PRO A 22 -11.60 20.51 -23.32
C PRO A 22 -11.02 21.78 -22.70
N LYS A 23 -11.65 22.94 -22.96
CA LYS A 23 -11.34 24.13 -22.18
C LYS A 23 -11.88 23.88 -20.77
N PHE A 24 -10.99 23.60 -19.83
CA PHE A 24 -11.38 23.45 -18.43
C PHE A 24 -11.45 24.84 -17.80
N GLU A 25 -12.60 25.20 -17.28
CA GLU A 25 -12.75 26.45 -16.52
C GLU A 25 -12.14 26.30 -15.11
N ASN A 26 -12.08 25.07 -14.60
CA ASN A 26 -11.59 24.77 -13.25
C ASN A 26 -10.69 23.52 -13.23
N LYS A 27 -9.62 23.58 -12.43
CA LYS A 27 -8.75 22.44 -12.09
C LYS A 27 -9.53 21.20 -11.62
N ASN A 28 -10.63 21.39 -10.90
CA ASN A 28 -11.46 20.28 -10.42
C ASN A 28 -12.14 19.51 -11.56
N GLU A 29 -12.55 20.18 -12.63
CA GLU A 29 -13.13 19.51 -13.80
C GLU A 29 -12.07 18.71 -14.55
N PHE A 30 -10.88 19.29 -14.72
CA PHE A 30 -9.74 18.59 -15.29
C PHE A 30 -9.42 17.32 -14.50
N LEU A 31 -9.31 17.41 -13.17
CA LEU A 31 -9.03 16.26 -12.30
C LEU A 31 -10.14 15.20 -12.38
N LYS A 32 -11.41 15.61 -12.41
CA LYS A 32 -12.55 14.67 -12.58
C LYS A 32 -12.47 13.94 -13.91
N MET A 33 -12.13 14.64 -14.99
CA MET A 33 -12.02 14.02 -16.31
C MET A 33 -10.84 13.05 -16.37
N VAL A 34 -9.66 13.43 -15.86
CA VAL A 34 -8.50 12.53 -15.78
C VAL A 34 -8.86 11.30 -14.96
N TYR A 35 -9.50 11.47 -13.80
CA TYR A 35 -9.95 10.37 -12.97
C TYR A 35 -10.93 9.46 -13.72
N HIS A 36 -11.91 10.05 -14.42
CA HIS A 36 -12.90 9.29 -15.18
C HIS A 36 -12.23 8.47 -16.28
N LYS A 37 -11.36 9.05 -17.09
CA LYS A 37 -10.72 8.37 -18.22
C LYS A 37 -9.72 7.30 -17.79
N GLU A 38 -8.85 7.62 -16.84
CA GLU A 38 -7.76 6.71 -16.44
C GLU A 38 -8.23 5.62 -15.49
N PHE A 39 -9.13 5.96 -14.56
CA PHE A 39 -9.49 5.06 -13.48
C PHE A 39 -10.88 4.45 -13.63
N TRP A 40 -11.87 5.22 -14.09
CA TRP A 40 -13.26 4.76 -14.07
C TRP A 40 -13.63 4.00 -15.36
N GLU A 41 -13.44 4.63 -16.50
CA GLU A 41 -13.88 4.16 -17.82
C GLU A 41 -13.36 2.75 -18.18
N PRO A 42 -12.08 2.39 -17.96
CA PRO A 42 -11.58 1.05 -18.31
C PRO A 42 -12.20 -0.07 -17.46
N ARG A 43 -12.72 0.26 -16.27
CA ARG A 43 -13.26 -0.70 -15.30
C ARG A 43 -14.78 -0.77 -15.33
N MET A 44 -15.43 0.23 -15.92
CA MET A 44 -16.88 0.40 -15.88
C MET A 44 -17.65 -0.82 -16.40
N GLU A 45 -17.19 -1.41 -17.49
CA GLU A 45 -17.89 -2.56 -18.07
C GLU A 45 -17.75 -3.82 -17.20
N ALA A 46 -16.56 -4.07 -16.65
CA ALA A 46 -16.36 -5.15 -15.69
C ALA A 46 -17.21 -4.97 -14.42
N ILE A 47 -17.31 -3.74 -13.91
CA ILE A 47 -18.16 -3.41 -12.75
C ILE A 47 -19.64 -3.67 -13.08
N ARG A 48 -20.12 -3.26 -14.27
CA ARG A 48 -21.51 -3.51 -14.70
C ARG A 48 -21.82 -5.00 -14.82
N GLN A 49 -20.91 -5.77 -15.41
CA GLN A 49 -21.08 -7.22 -15.53
C GLN A 49 -21.10 -7.90 -14.16
N LEU A 50 -20.24 -7.47 -13.23
CA LEU A 50 -20.26 -7.96 -11.86
C LEU A 50 -21.60 -7.63 -11.16
N GLN A 51 -22.10 -6.40 -11.31
CA GLN A 51 -23.40 -6.01 -10.76
C GLN A 51 -24.53 -6.87 -11.32
N GLN A 52 -24.55 -7.09 -12.65
CA GLN A 52 -25.53 -7.95 -13.30
C GLN A 52 -25.44 -9.39 -12.78
N GLY A 53 -24.23 -9.96 -12.69
CA GLY A 53 -24.01 -11.32 -12.21
C GLY A 53 -24.46 -11.53 -10.77
N ILE A 54 -24.16 -10.59 -9.88
CA ILE A 54 -24.64 -10.61 -8.48
C ILE A 54 -26.17 -10.48 -8.44
N ASN A 55 -26.76 -9.69 -9.32
CA ASN A 55 -28.20 -9.45 -9.35
C ASN A 55 -29.01 -10.64 -9.93
N ILE A 56 -28.40 -11.65 -10.57
CA ILE A 56 -29.10 -12.84 -11.09
C ILE A 56 -29.95 -13.52 -10.01
N ARG A 57 -29.50 -13.50 -8.75
CA ARG A 57 -30.22 -14.07 -7.60
C ARG A 57 -30.89 -13.03 -6.71
N GLY A 58 -31.01 -11.79 -7.16
CA GLY A 58 -31.56 -10.68 -6.36
C GLY A 58 -30.69 -10.28 -5.17
N LEU A 59 -29.40 -10.65 -5.17
CA LEU A 59 -28.49 -10.39 -4.06
C LEU A 59 -27.99 -8.94 -4.02
N PHE A 60 -27.99 -8.24 -5.16
CA PHE A 60 -27.44 -6.89 -5.28
C PHE A 60 -28.16 -5.84 -4.40
N PRO A 61 -29.51 -5.76 -4.37
CA PRO A 61 -30.22 -4.88 -3.44
C PRO A 61 -29.88 -5.16 -1.96
N ILE A 62 -29.80 -6.44 -1.59
CA ILE A 62 -29.50 -6.88 -0.22
C ILE A 62 -28.09 -6.45 0.20
N ILE A 63 -27.09 -6.64 -0.68
CA ILE A 63 -25.72 -6.17 -0.46
C ILE A 63 -25.68 -4.65 -0.30
N LYS A 64 -26.42 -3.93 -1.13
CA LYS A 64 -26.46 -2.45 -1.10
C LYS A 64 -27.04 -1.92 0.21
N GLU A 65 -27.99 -2.63 0.79
CA GLU A 65 -28.57 -2.29 2.10
C GLU A 65 -27.65 -2.66 3.28
N ASN A 66 -26.76 -3.65 3.11
CA ASN A 66 -25.93 -4.22 4.18
C ASN A 66 -24.43 -4.21 3.84
N LEU A 67 -23.92 -3.09 3.30
CA LEU A 67 -22.55 -3.01 2.76
C LEU A 67 -21.46 -3.42 3.77
N ASP A 68 -21.58 -2.99 5.02
CA ASP A 68 -20.56 -3.27 6.05
C ASP A 68 -20.45 -4.77 6.36
N GLU A 69 -21.59 -5.46 6.46
CA GLU A 69 -21.61 -6.90 6.69
C GLU A 69 -21.07 -7.68 5.50
N PHE A 70 -21.36 -7.23 4.28
CA PHE A 70 -20.91 -7.90 3.07
C PHE A 70 -19.45 -7.61 2.73
N SER A 71 -18.92 -6.46 3.14
CA SER A 71 -17.54 -6.04 2.87
C SER A 71 -16.51 -7.11 3.26
N LYS A 72 -16.75 -7.83 4.38
CA LYS A 72 -15.87 -8.91 4.86
C LYS A 72 -15.78 -10.13 3.92
N TYR A 73 -16.79 -10.34 3.06
CA TYR A 73 -16.79 -11.45 2.10
C TYR A 73 -16.11 -11.05 0.78
N PHE A 74 -16.13 -9.77 0.43
CA PHE A 74 -15.50 -9.25 -0.78
C PHE A 74 -14.05 -8.78 -0.58
N THR A 75 -13.67 -8.49 0.67
CA THR A 75 -12.36 -7.96 1.01
C THR A 75 -11.54 -8.99 1.77
N TYR A 76 -10.32 -9.22 1.31
CA TYR A 76 -9.36 -10.01 2.09
C TYR A 76 -8.96 -9.25 3.36
N ASN A 77 -9.38 -9.75 4.51
CA ASN A 77 -9.12 -9.14 5.81
C ASN A 77 -8.32 -10.11 6.69
N LYS A 78 -7.03 -10.29 6.35
CA LYS A 78 -6.10 -10.96 7.26
C LYS A 78 -5.50 -9.91 8.19
N LYS A 79 -5.79 -10.05 9.49
CA LYS A 79 -5.18 -9.19 10.51
C LYS A 79 -3.67 -9.37 10.51
N LEU A 80 -2.95 -8.26 10.46
CA LEU A 80 -1.51 -8.26 10.65
C LEU A 80 -1.20 -8.52 12.12
N ASP A 81 -0.44 -9.58 12.37
CA ASP A 81 0.06 -9.93 13.70
C ASP A 81 1.59 -9.94 13.73
N TYR A 82 2.14 -9.87 14.94
CA TYR A 82 3.57 -9.90 15.19
C TYR A 82 4.28 -11.12 14.57
N PHE A 83 3.73 -12.33 14.77
CA PHE A 83 4.36 -13.58 14.36
C PHE A 83 4.50 -13.65 12.85
N TYR A 84 3.40 -13.34 12.15
CA TYR A 84 3.36 -13.24 10.70
C TYR A 84 4.34 -12.16 10.23
N PHE A 85 4.32 -10.96 10.79
CA PHE A 85 5.20 -9.89 10.35
C PHE A 85 6.69 -10.27 10.46
N VAL A 86 7.11 -10.85 11.59
CA VAL A 86 8.50 -11.29 11.80
C VAL A 86 8.89 -12.43 10.87
N GLU A 87 7.99 -13.38 10.58
CA GLU A 87 8.25 -14.46 9.61
C GLU A 87 8.57 -13.93 8.21
N GLN A 88 8.01 -12.77 7.86
CA GLN A 88 8.20 -12.13 6.57
C GLN A 88 9.49 -11.31 6.50
N LEU A 89 10.20 -11.13 7.61
CA LEU A 89 11.51 -10.47 7.63
C LEU A 89 12.62 -11.44 7.19
N LYS A 90 13.53 -10.93 6.37
CA LYS A 90 14.75 -11.60 5.93
C LYS A 90 15.95 -10.72 6.28
N PRO A 91 16.56 -10.92 7.46
CA PRO A 91 17.76 -10.17 7.83
C PRO A 91 18.91 -10.47 6.87
N GLN A 92 19.61 -9.42 6.46
CA GLN A 92 20.86 -9.48 5.71
C GLN A 92 21.95 -8.86 6.56
N PHE A 93 22.57 -9.71 7.39
CA PHE A 93 23.65 -9.31 8.28
C PHE A 93 25.03 -9.57 7.68
N ALA A 94 26.04 -8.96 8.28
CA ALA A 94 27.44 -9.31 8.09
C ALA A 94 27.69 -10.80 8.43
N PRO A 95 28.81 -11.40 7.97
CA PRO A 95 29.12 -12.79 8.27
C PRO A 95 29.14 -13.10 9.77
N GLU A 96 28.59 -14.27 10.12
CA GLU A 96 28.55 -14.78 11.48
C GLU A 96 29.97 -14.84 12.09
N GLY A 97 30.10 -14.47 13.37
CA GLY A 97 31.39 -14.37 14.06
C GLY A 97 32.13 -13.04 13.87
N SER A 98 31.63 -12.13 13.03
CA SER A 98 32.18 -10.77 12.96
C SER A 98 31.67 -9.87 14.10
N ASN A 99 32.49 -8.92 14.55
CA ASN A 99 32.05 -7.87 15.49
C ASN A 99 30.86 -7.05 14.97
N LYS A 100 30.68 -7.00 13.65
CA LYS A 100 29.53 -6.34 13.01
C LYS A 100 28.27 -7.17 13.18
N TYR A 101 28.33 -8.49 12.93
CA TYR A 101 27.20 -9.39 13.11
C TYR A 101 26.59 -9.29 14.51
N MET A 102 27.41 -9.31 15.57
CA MET A 102 26.91 -9.20 16.95
C MET A 102 26.11 -7.92 17.19
N LYS A 103 26.56 -6.78 16.62
CA LYS A 103 25.85 -5.51 16.74
C LYS A 103 24.55 -5.52 15.94
N GLU A 104 24.59 -6.05 14.72
CA GLU A 104 23.43 -6.11 13.84
C GLU A 104 22.33 -7.03 14.38
N ASP A 105 22.72 -8.21 14.88
CA ASP A 105 21.81 -9.15 15.56
C ASP A 105 21.17 -8.51 16.81
N THR A 106 21.95 -7.78 17.61
CA THR A 106 21.43 -7.05 18.78
C THR A 106 20.42 -5.98 18.37
N VAL A 107 20.71 -5.20 17.32
CA VAL A 107 19.79 -4.17 16.79
C VAL A 107 18.51 -4.82 16.25
N TYR A 108 18.63 -5.96 15.56
CA TYR A 108 17.48 -6.69 15.04
C TYR A 108 16.60 -7.24 16.14
N LYS A 109 17.18 -7.79 17.22
CA LYS A 109 16.43 -8.23 18.40
C LYS A 109 15.64 -7.07 19.01
N PHE A 110 16.26 -5.91 19.22
CA PHE A 110 15.55 -4.72 19.70
C PHE A 110 14.44 -4.25 18.74
N PHE A 111 14.63 -4.41 17.44
CA PHE A 111 13.58 -4.15 16.47
C PHE A 111 12.41 -5.13 16.63
N CYS A 112 12.67 -6.44 16.72
CA CYS A 112 11.64 -7.44 16.98
C CYS A 112 10.90 -7.19 18.30
N ASP A 113 11.61 -6.86 19.37
CA ASP A 113 11.02 -6.50 20.67
C ASP A 113 10.11 -5.27 20.56
N TYR A 114 10.53 -4.27 19.77
CA TYR A 114 9.69 -3.10 19.47
C TYR A 114 8.42 -3.48 18.71
N ILE A 115 8.52 -4.32 17.67
CA ILE A 115 7.35 -4.83 16.92
C ILE A 115 6.42 -5.64 17.82
N GLN A 116 6.97 -6.44 18.73
CA GLN A 116 6.17 -7.18 19.71
C GLN A 116 5.42 -6.22 20.64
N ASN A 117 6.12 -5.21 21.17
CA ASN A 117 5.52 -4.23 22.09
C ASN A 117 4.38 -3.45 21.43
N ILE A 118 4.54 -2.96 20.20
CA ILE A 118 3.46 -2.23 19.51
C ILE A 118 2.28 -3.13 19.11
N ASN A 119 2.47 -4.45 18.99
CA ASN A 119 1.40 -5.38 18.65
C ASN A 119 0.54 -5.76 19.86
N PHE A 120 1.14 -5.82 21.07
CA PHE A 120 0.45 -6.26 22.29
C PHE A 120 0.14 -5.12 23.27
N SER A 121 0.79 -3.96 23.17
CA SER A 121 0.56 -2.82 24.06
C SER A 121 -0.49 -1.87 23.48
N GLU A 122 -1.49 -1.54 24.29
CA GLU A 122 -2.52 -0.54 23.95
C GLU A 122 -2.01 0.91 24.09
N ASN A 123 -0.83 1.11 24.70
CA ASN A 123 -0.30 2.43 25.05
C ASN A 123 0.76 2.95 24.06
N CYS A 124 0.91 2.33 22.90
CA CYS A 124 1.87 2.74 21.88
C CYS A 124 1.26 3.79 20.93
N THR A 125 2.02 4.84 20.61
CA THR A 125 1.61 5.88 19.65
C THR A 125 1.47 5.36 18.21
N HIS A 126 2.10 4.23 17.90
CA HIS A 126 2.12 3.62 16.57
C HIS A 126 1.63 2.18 16.66
N SER A 127 0.88 1.76 15.65
CA SER A 127 0.43 0.39 15.47
C SER A 127 1.38 -0.41 14.57
N LEU A 128 1.26 -1.73 14.60
CA LEU A 128 1.97 -2.61 13.66
C LEU A 128 1.61 -2.30 12.19
N SER A 129 0.38 -1.87 11.93
CA SER A 129 -0.08 -1.44 10.59
C SER A 129 0.71 -0.22 10.09
N ASP A 130 0.99 0.75 10.96
CA ASP A 130 1.75 1.96 10.60
C ASP A 130 3.19 1.61 10.22
N VAL A 131 3.81 0.69 10.96
CA VAL A 131 5.16 0.20 10.63
C VAL A 131 5.16 -0.59 9.32
N CYS A 132 4.14 -1.42 9.10
CA CYS A 132 3.98 -2.14 7.84
C CYS A 132 3.81 -1.19 6.66
N GLN A 133 2.97 -0.16 6.81
CA GLN A 133 2.79 0.86 5.78
C GLN A 133 4.07 1.64 5.51
N PHE A 134 4.81 2.00 6.56
CA PHE A 134 6.10 2.66 6.42
C PHE A 134 7.08 1.82 5.60
N ILE A 135 7.15 0.51 5.85
CA ILE A 135 8.12 -0.39 5.18
C ILE A 135 7.67 -0.76 3.76
N THR A 136 6.39 -1.05 3.57
CA THR A 136 5.88 -1.71 2.35
C THR A 136 5.01 -0.80 1.49
N GLY A 137 4.55 0.34 2.02
CA GLY A 137 3.53 1.19 1.41
C GLY A 137 2.10 0.66 1.57
N SER A 138 1.90 -0.50 2.21
CA SER A 138 0.58 -1.10 2.46
C SER A 138 0.32 -1.26 3.96
N MET A 139 -0.88 -0.88 4.40
CA MET A 139 -1.35 -1.14 5.77
C MET A 139 -1.76 -2.60 5.98
N ASN A 140 -2.13 -3.31 4.90
CA ASN A 140 -2.67 -4.66 4.96
C ASN A 140 -1.71 -5.68 4.34
N ILE A 141 -1.84 -6.93 4.79
CA ILE A 141 -1.16 -8.06 4.17
C ILE A 141 -1.74 -8.27 2.77
N PRO A 142 -0.91 -8.34 1.70
CA PRO A 142 -1.39 -8.66 0.36
C PRO A 142 -2.09 -10.04 0.34
N PRO A 143 -3.02 -10.30 -0.59
CA PRO A 143 -3.70 -11.60 -0.68
C PRO A 143 -2.74 -12.81 -0.77
N MET A 144 -1.59 -12.63 -1.42
CA MET A 144 -0.54 -13.65 -1.56
C MET A 144 0.56 -13.56 -0.49
N GLY A 145 0.41 -12.68 0.49
CA GLY A 145 1.45 -12.36 1.48
C GLY A 145 2.56 -11.46 0.94
N PHE A 146 3.61 -11.27 1.75
CA PHE A 146 4.76 -10.44 1.35
C PHE A 146 5.76 -11.26 0.56
N GLN A 147 5.74 -11.11 -0.77
CA GLN A 147 6.67 -11.78 -1.69
C GLN A 147 7.33 -10.76 -2.62
N PRO A 148 8.68 -10.66 -2.65
CA PRO A 148 9.64 -11.37 -1.80
C PRO A 148 9.56 -10.93 -0.31
N LYS A 149 10.16 -11.72 0.58
CA LYS A 149 10.30 -11.36 2.01
C LYS A 149 10.96 -9.99 2.18
N ILE A 150 10.57 -9.28 3.23
CA ILE A 150 11.05 -7.94 3.58
C ILE A 150 12.52 -8.03 4.00
N ILE A 151 13.41 -7.38 3.26
CA ILE A 151 14.84 -7.39 3.58
C ILE A 151 15.13 -6.38 4.68
N VAL A 152 15.84 -6.81 5.72
CA VAL A 152 16.29 -5.94 6.82
C VAL A 152 17.82 -5.87 6.79
N SER A 153 18.37 -4.68 6.52
CA SER A 153 19.80 -4.42 6.54
C SER A 153 20.11 -3.27 7.50
N VAL A 154 21.21 -3.38 8.23
CA VAL A 154 21.67 -2.33 9.14
C VAL A 154 22.75 -1.51 8.43
N GLU A 155 22.46 -0.23 8.19
CA GLU A 155 23.46 0.70 7.65
C GLU A 155 24.31 1.29 8.78
N HIS A 156 25.64 1.20 8.67
CA HIS A 156 26.60 1.62 9.72
C HIS A 156 27.07 3.08 9.60
N VAL A 157 26.34 3.92 8.85
CA VAL A 157 26.73 5.32 8.60
C VAL A 157 26.25 6.22 9.74
N ARG A 158 27.13 7.11 10.22
CA ARG A 158 26.98 7.89 11.46
C ARG A 158 25.83 8.92 11.51
N LEU A 159 25.12 9.13 10.41
CA LEU A 159 23.98 10.03 10.32
C LEU A 159 23.01 9.46 9.28
N CYS A 160 21.90 8.85 9.69
CA CYS A 160 20.74 8.70 8.80
C CYS A 160 19.47 8.31 9.59
N PHE A 161 18.36 8.93 9.18
CA PHE A 161 17.00 8.59 9.57
C PHE A 161 16.67 7.14 9.17
N LYS A 162 15.67 6.52 9.80
CA LYS A 162 15.16 5.23 9.32
C LYS A 162 14.58 5.45 7.92
N VAL A 163 15.10 4.75 6.91
CA VAL A 163 14.64 4.84 5.52
C VAL A 163 14.00 3.53 5.12
N ALA A 164 12.79 3.59 4.58
CA ALA A 164 12.15 2.49 3.87
C ALA A 164 12.11 2.80 2.37
N ARG A 165 12.34 1.79 1.53
CA ARG A 165 12.25 1.92 0.07
C ARG A 165 11.23 0.91 -0.44
N SER A 166 10.01 1.36 -0.70
CA SER A 166 9.01 0.56 -1.39
C SER A 166 9.34 0.50 -2.89
N ARG A 167 9.39 -0.71 -3.45
CA ARG A 167 9.34 -0.90 -4.91
C ARG A 167 7.86 -1.02 -5.26
N GLN A 168 7.23 0.09 -5.61
CA GLN A 168 5.94 0.07 -6.30
C GLN A 168 6.17 0.09 -7.81
#